data_AF-A0A078JX06-F1
#
_entry.id   AF-A0A078JX06-F1
#
_cell.length_a   1.000
_cell.length_b   1.000
_cell.length_c   1.000
_cell.angle_alpha   90.00
_cell.angle_beta   90.00
_cell.angle_gamma   90.00
#
_symmetry.space_group_name_H-M   'P 1'
#
loop_
_entity.id
_entity.type
_entity.pdbx_description
1 polymer ?
#
loop_
_entity_poly.entity_id
_entity_poly.type
_entity_poly.pdbx_seq_one_letter_code
_entity_poly.pdbx_strand_id
1 'polypeptide(L)'
;DCAVGLLFALLPVLGGNSGVLEGVLSMAKVVVVLLSFLAVLTILSRTCIPWLLKLMVSLSSQTNELYQLAAVAFCLLVAWCSDKLGLSLELGSFAAGVMISTTDLAEHTLEQIEPIRNLFAALFLASIGMLVNVHFLWTHVDILLTSVILVIIIKTTIVTTVVKGFGYSNKTALLVGISLAQIGEFAFVLLSRASNLHLIEGKLYLLLLGTTALSLVTTPLVFKVIPAVVHLGVLLRWFSPDTVMEKGEIIRSESAKQRMILMSRQSHNS
;
A
#
# COMPACT_ATOMS: atom_id res chain seq x y z
N ASP A 1 2.19 -2.07 4.99
CA ASP A 1 3.29 -2.25 4.01
C ASP A 1 4.47 -3.08 4.51
N CYS A 2 5.01 -2.87 5.71
CA CYS A 2 6.10 -3.73 6.22
C CYS A 2 5.75 -5.23 6.25
N ALA A 3 4.49 -5.58 6.54
CA ALA A 3 4.02 -6.97 6.50
C ALA A 3 4.01 -7.58 5.09
N VAL A 4 3.89 -6.76 4.04
CA VAL A 4 3.94 -7.21 2.64
C VAL A 4 5.36 -7.63 2.28
N GLY A 5 6.36 -6.84 2.70
CA GLY A 5 7.78 -7.23 2.58
C GLY A 5 8.08 -8.56 3.28
N LEU A 6 7.56 -8.74 4.50
CA LEU A 6 7.69 -10.01 5.23
C LEU A 6 7.01 -11.18 4.48
N LEU A 7 5.84 -10.94 3.89
CA LEU A 7 5.12 -11.95 3.12
C LEU A 7 5.90 -12.38 1.86
N PHE A 8 6.51 -11.44 1.15
CA PHE A 8 7.40 -11.74 0.02
C PHE A 8 8.61 -12.58 0.43
N ALA A 9 9.16 -12.36 1.63
CA ALA A 9 10.24 -13.18 2.17
C ALA A 9 9.81 -14.62 2.47
N LEU A 10 8.55 -14.81 2.85
CA LEU A 10 8.00 -16.10 3.29
C LEU A 10 7.48 -16.97 2.14
N LEU A 11 7.13 -16.38 0.99
CA LEU A 11 6.58 -17.11 -0.17
C LEU A 11 7.43 -18.30 -0.64
N PRO A 12 8.77 -18.18 -0.78
CA PRO A 12 9.62 -19.31 -1.19
C PRO A 12 9.56 -20.50 -0.23
N VAL A 13 9.23 -20.26 1.04
CA VAL A 13 9.21 -21.31 2.07
C VAL A 13 7.91 -22.12 2.05
N LEU A 14 6.79 -21.46 1.73
CA LEU A 14 5.50 -22.14 1.61
C LEU A 14 5.46 -23.12 0.41
N GLY A 15 6.34 -22.94 -0.59
CA GLY A 15 6.51 -23.88 -1.69
C GLY A 15 7.41 -25.09 -1.38
N GLY A 16 8.04 -25.13 -0.20
CA GLY A 16 8.92 -26.22 0.22
C GLY A 16 8.14 -27.41 0.79
N ASN A 17 7.98 -28.47 0.00
CA ASN A 17 7.33 -29.70 0.42
C ASN A 17 8.30 -30.62 1.17
N SER A 18 8.33 -30.55 2.50
CA SER A 18 8.87 -31.64 3.33
C SER A 18 8.51 -31.50 4.82
N GLY A 19 8.45 -32.64 5.52
CA GLY A 19 7.74 -32.85 6.81
C GLY A 19 8.16 -31.94 7.98
N VAL A 20 7.48 -32.06 9.13
CA VAL A 20 7.56 -31.12 10.27
C VAL A 20 9.00 -30.76 10.69
N LEU A 21 9.94 -31.73 10.67
CA LEU A 21 11.34 -31.48 11.01
C LEU A 21 12.11 -30.71 9.92
N GLU A 22 11.86 -31.02 8.64
CA GLU A 22 12.41 -30.28 7.49
C GLU A 22 11.76 -28.91 7.34
N GLY A 23 10.48 -28.77 7.70
CA GLY A 23 9.77 -27.50 7.76
C GLY A 23 10.39 -26.54 8.78
N VAL A 24 10.73 -27.02 9.99
CA VAL A 24 11.40 -26.20 11.00
C VAL A 24 12.82 -25.81 10.55
N LEU A 25 13.57 -26.73 9.93
CA LEU A 25 14.90 -26.44 9.40
C LEU A 25 14.87 -25.45 8.22
N SER A 26 13.85 -25.57 7.36
CA SER A 26 13.58 -24.68 6.23
C SER A 26 13.21 -23.27 6.70
N MET A 27 12.33 -23.16 7.69
CA MET A 27 11.96 -21.88 8.32
C MET A 27 13.17 -21.22 8.99
N ALA A 28 13.99 -21.98 9.72
CA ALA A 28 15.21 -21.46 10.35
C ALA A 28 16.22 -20.97 9.31
N LYS A 29 16.43 -21.73 8.22
CA LYS A 29 17.28 -21.31 7.11
C LYS A 29 16.80 -20.02 6.48
N VAL A 30 15.49 -19.84 6.33
CA VAL A 30 14.92 -18.63 5.73
C VAL A 30 15.01 -17.44 6.66
N VAL A 31 14.77 -17.61 7.97
CA VAL A 31 14.98 -16.53 8.94
C VAL A 31 16.45 -16.10 8.93
N VAL A 32 17.39 -17.04 8.86
CA VAL A 32 18.82 -16.73 8.73
C VAL A 32 19.14 -16.02 7.42
N VAL A 33 18.59 -16.48 6.29
CA VAL A 33 18.77 -15.83 4.98
C VAL A 33 18.18 -14.42 5.00
N LEU A 34 16.97 -14.24 5.54
CA LEU A 34 16.31 -12.95 5.68
C LEU A 34 17.10 -12.00 6.58
N LEU A 35 17.58 -12.46 7.74
CA LEU A 35 18.42 -11.66 8.64
C LEU A 35 19.76 -11.32 8.00
N SER A 36 20.39 -12.29 7.31
CA SER A 36 21.65 -12.06 6.59
C SER A 36 21.47 -11.06 5.46
N PHE A 37 20.35 -11.12 4.74
CA PHE A 37 20.01 -10.17 3.70
C PHE A 37 19.74 -8.79 4.26
N LEU A 38 18.99 -8.69 5.36
CA LEU A 38 18.74 -7.41 6.02
C LEU A 38 20.05 -6.80 6.55
N ALA A 39 20.95 -7.63 7.08
CA ALA A 39 22.29 -7.20 7.52
C ALA A 39 23.15 -6.74 6.33
N VAL A 40 23.20 -7.52 5.25
CA VAL A 40 23.91 -7.17 4.01
C VAL A 40 23.34 -5.89 3.41
N LEU A 41 22.01 -5.74 3.36
CA LEU A 41 21.35 -4.50 2.93
C LEU A 41 21.67 -3.33 3.83
N THR A 42 21.80 -3.52 5.14
CA THR A 42 22.15 -2.44 6.08
C THR A 42 23.61 -2.02 5.91
N ILE A 43 24.49 -2.96 5.62
CA ILE A 43 25.91 -2.68 5.30
C ILE A 43 26.02 -2.01 3.92
N LEU A 44 25.27 -2.54 2.95
CA LEU A 44 25.19 -2.01 1.60
C LEU A 44 24.53 -0.64 1.61
N SER A 45 23.54 -0.36 2.47
CA SER A 45 22.94 0.97 2.60
C SER A 45 23.95 1.96 3.15
N ARG A 46 24.73 1.59 4.18
CA ARG A 46 25.81 2.45 4.68
C ARG A 46 26.89 2.76 3.64
N THR A 47 27.09 1.89 2.65
CA THR A 47 28.10 2.09 1.59
C THR A 47 27.52 2.74 0.33
N CYS A 48 26.32 2.33 -0.08
CA CYS A 48 25.62 2.82 -1.25
C CYS A 48 24.95 4.16 -1.00
N ILE A 49 24.42 4.47 0.18
CA ILE A 49 23.83 5.80 0.45
C ILE A 49 24.84 6.93 0.19
N PRO A 50 26.09 6.91 0.70
CA PRO A 50 27.05 7.97 0.40
C PRO A 50 27.51 7.96 -1.07
N TRP A 51 27.55 6.81 -1.73
CA TRP A 51 27.81 6.72 -3.17
C TRP A 51 26.66 7.29 -4.00
N LEU A 52 25.42 6.96 -3.64
CA LEU A 52 24.19 7.44 -4.25
C LEU A 52 24.07 8.94 -4.06
N LEU A 53 24.31 9.47 -2.85
CA LEU A 53 24.32 10.90 -2.59
C LEU A 53 25.40 11.63 -3.42
N LYS A 54 26.63 11.08 -3.51
CA LYS A 54 27.68 11.65 -4.38
C LYS A 54 27.27 11.61 -5.86
N LEU A 55 26.67 10.51 -6.31
CA LEU A 55 26.19 10.36 -7.66
C LEU A 55 25.05 11.36 -7.94
N MET A 56 24.07 11.47 -7.04
CA MET A 56 22.93 12.37 -7.10
C MET A 56 23.37 13.84 -7.15
N VAL A 57 24.32 14.25 -6.31
CA VAL A 57 24.89 15.60 -6.33
C VAL A 57 25.65 15.87 -7.64
N SER A 58 26.41 14.88 -8.14
CA SER A 58 27.11 15.02 -9.43
C SER A 58 26.15 15.08 -10.63
N LEU A 59 25.05 14.32 -10.59
CA LEU A 59 24.06 14.22 -11.67
C LEU A 59 23.08 15.40 -11.66
N SER A 60 22.73 15.93 -10.49
CA SER A 60 21.91 17.14 -10.32
C SER A 60 22.51 18.35 -11.04
N SER A 61 23.83 18.35 -11.26
CA SER A 61 24.52 19.42 -11.96
C SER A 61 24.44 19.31 -13.50
N GLN A 62 23.98 18.17 -14.05
CA GLN A 62 23.98 17.90 -15.49
C GLN A 62 22.57 17.84 -16.11
N THR A 63 21.64 17.00 -15.62
CA THR A 63 20.23 16.92 -16.11
C THR A 63 19.33 16.07 -15.21
N ASN A 64 18.02 16.37 -15.17
CA ASN A 64 17.00 15.60 -14.42
C ASN A 64 16.82 14.15 -14.90
N GLU A 65 17.02 13.90 -16.20
CA GLU A 65 16.86 12.57 -16.83
C GLU A 65 17.89 11.55 -16.31
N LEU A 66 19.15 11.99 -16.16
CA LEU A 66 20.25 11.14 -15.71
C LEU A 66 20.06 10.71 -14.26
N TYR A 67 19.50 11.61 -13.45
CA TYR A 67 19.13 11.33 -12.07
C TYR A 67 18.03 10.27 -11.98
N GLN A 68 16.98 10.40 -12.80
CA GLN A 68 15.87 9.44 -12.84
C GLN A 68 16.35 8.04 -13.22
N LEU A 69 17.21 7.95 -14.25
CA LEU A 69 17.82 6.71 -14.69
C LEU A 69 18.70 6.08 -13.59
N ALA A 70 19.49 6.89 -12.88
CA ALA A 70 20.35 6.41 -11.80
C ALA A 70 19.54 5.82 -10.63
N ALA A 71 18.44 6.46 -10.25
CA ALA A 71 17.59 5.96 -9.17
C ALA A 71 16.90 4.64 -9.55
N VAL A 72 16.41 4.51 -10.79
CA VAL A 72 15.86 3.26 -11.31
C VAL A 72 16.94 2.17 -11.40
N ALA A 73 18.12 2.50 -11.91
CA ALA A 73 19.24 1.57 -11.99
C ALA A 73 19.67 1.06 -10.61
N PHE A 74 19.71 1.95 -9.61
CA PHE A 74 19.95 1.56 -8.22
C PHE A 74 18.88 0.60 -7.70
N CYS A 75 17.60 0.91 -7.92
CA CYS A 75 16.50 0.02 -7.53
C CYS A 75 16.62 -1.37 -8.17
N LEU A 76 16.92 -1.42 -9.48
CA LEU A 76 17.11 -2.67 -10.21
C LEU A 76 18.35 -3.45 -9.73
N LEU A 77 19.44 -2.77 -9.39
CA LEU A 77 20.66 -3.40 -8.88
C LEU A 77 20.40 -4.06 -7.52
N VAL A 78 19.70 -3.38 -6.61
CA VAL A 78 19.32 -3.94 -5.30
C VAL A 78 18.32 -5.09 -5.47
N ALA A 79 17.35 -4.97 -6.37
CA ALA A 79 16.43 -6.06 -6.69
C ALA A 79 17.17 -7.29 -7.25
N TRP A 80 18.11 -7.10 -8.17
CA TRP A 80 18.94 -8.16 -8.74
C TRP A 80 19.83 -8.83 -7.69
N CYS A 81 20.41 -8.05 -6.76
CA CYS A 81 21.16 -8.58 -5.63
C CYS A 81 20.27 -9.45 -4.72
N SER A 82 19.04 -9.02 -4.46
CA SER A 82 18.03 -9.79 -3.71
C SER A 82 17.73 -11.14 -4.37
N ASP A 83 17.49 -11.14 -5.69
CA ASP A 83 17.24 -12.38 -6.45
C ASP A 83 18.44 -13.33 -6.44
N LYS A 84 19.66 -12.82 -6.56
CA LYS A 84 20.90 -13.62 -6.43
C LYS A 84 21.08 -14.26 -5.07
N LEU A 85 20.54 -13.65 -4.01
CA LEU A 85 20.55 -14.21 -2.66
C LEU A 85 19.39 -15.20 -2.41
N GLY A 86 18.60 -15.50 -3.44
CA GLY A 86 17.47 -16.43 -3.37
C GLY A 86 16.20 -15.83 -2.77
N LEU A 87 16.12 -14.49 -2.69
CA LEU A 87 14.96 -13.77 -2.20
C LEU A 87 14.11 -13.24 -3.36
N SER A 88 12.97 -12.64 -3.03
CA SER A 88 12.07 -12.06 -4.02
C SER A 88 12.62 -10.72 -4.56
N LEU A 89 12.41 -10.46 -5.86
CA LEU A 89 12.76 -9.19 -6.51
C LEU A 89 12.04 -8.00 -5.87
N GLU A 90 10.78 -8.22 -5.47
CA GLU A 90 9.88 -7.27 -4.82
C GLU A 90 10.41 -6.80 -3.47
N LEU A 91 11.06 -7.70 -2.74
CA LEU A 91 11.63 -7.39 -1.44
C LEU A 91 12.88 -6.51 -1.59
N GLY A 92 13.70 -6.78 -2.62
CA GLY A 92 14.86 -5.95 -2.95
C GLY A 92 14.48 -4.55 -3.43
N SER A 93 13.47 -4.44 -4.31
CA SER A 93 12.98 -3.12 -4.76
C SER A 93 12.31 -2.32 -3.65
N PHE A 94 11.55 -2.98 -2.76
CA PHE A 94 11.00 -2.34 -1.56
C PHE A 94 12.11 -1.82 -0.64
N ALA A 95 13.14 -2.63 -0.37
CA ALA A 95 14.28 -2.22 0.42
C ALA A 95 15.03 -1.03 -0.19
N ALA A 96 15.24 -1.03 -1.51
CA ALA A 96 15.85 0.09 -2.22
C ALA A 96 15.05 1.39 -2.04
N GLY A 97 13.72 1.31 -2.14
CA GLY A 97 12.83 2.44 -1.87
C GLY A 97 12.95 2.96 -0.44
N VAL A 98 12.99 2.06 0.55
CA VAL A 98 13.21 2.44 1.96
C VAL A 98 14.57 3.12 2.15
N MET A 99 15.64 2.60 1.52
CA MET A 99 16.97 3.22 1.58
C MET A 99 16.96 4.65 1.03
N ILE A 100 16.33 4.88 -0.13
CA ILE A 100 16.18 6.21 -0.72
C ILE A 100 15.36 7.12 0.21
N SER A 101 14.27 6.62 0.80
CA SER A 101 13.40 7.39 1.68
C SER A 101 14.08 7.89 2.97
N THR A 102 15.19 7.26 3.38
CA THR A 102 15.97 7.67 4.56
C THR A 102 17.01 8.76 4.26
N THR A 103 17.18 9.15 3.00
CA THR A 103 18.13 10.20 2.58
C THR A 103 17.49 11.58 2.61
N ASP A 104 18.30 12.63 2.82
CA ASP A 104 17.82 14.03 2.83
C ASP A 104 17.22 14.48 1.48
N LEU A 105 17.47 13.73 0.40
CA LEU A 105 16.98 13.99 -0.95
C LEU A 105 15.73 13.16 -1.31
N ALA A 106 15.09 12.50 -0.33
CA ALA A 106 13.97 11.59 -0.58
C ALA A 106 12.81 12.26 -1.35
N GLU A 107 12.38 13.44 -0.94
CA GLU A 107 11.26 14.16 -1.58
C GLU A 107 11.58 14.51 -3.04
N HIS A 108 12.73 15.13 -3.28
CA HIS A 108 13.21 15.41 -4.64
C HIS A 108 13.34 14.14 -5.49
N THR A 109 13.77 13.03 -4.88
CA THR A 109 13.86 11.75 -5.60
C THR A 109 12.50 11.23 -6.02
N LEU A 110 11.51 11.34 -5.14
CA LEU A 110 10.15 10.90 -5.41
C LEU A 110 9.49 11.73 -6.51
N GLU A 111 9.65 13.05 -6.49
CA GLU A 111 9.14 13.95 -7.54
C GLU A 111 9.72 13.58 -8.91
N GLN A 112 11.02 13.33 -8.97
CA GLN A 112 11.67 12.99 -10.23
C GLN A 112 11.29 11.60 -10.74
N ILE A 113 11.05 10.61 -9.86
CA ILE A 113 10.69 9.24 -10.27
C ILE A 113 9.19 9.11 -10.58
N GLU A 114 8.35 10.03 -10.11
CA GLU A 114 6.89 9.98 -10.29
C GLU A 114 6.44 9.70 -11.75
N PRO A 115 6.99 10.34 -12.79
CA PRO A 115 6.62 10.04 -14.18
C PRO A 115 6.90 8.58 -14.57
N ILE A 116 8.07 8.06 -14.23
CA ILE A 116 8.45 6.66 -14.49
C ILE A 116 7.57 5.70 -13.69
N ARG A 117 7.31 6.01 -12.42
CA ARG A 117 6.41 5.21 -11.57
C ARG A 117 5.02 5.11 -12.21
N ASN A 118 4.49 6.23 -12.67
CA ASN A 118 3.16 6.28 -13.30
C ASN A 118 3.14 5.49 -14.62
N LEU A 119 4.21 5.54 -15.41
CA LEU A 119 4.36 4.74 -16.63
C LEU A 119 4.39 3.24 -16.31
N PHE A 120 5.22 2.80 -15.37
CA PHE A 120 5.30 1.38 -14.98
C PHE A 120 4.01 0.89 -14.34
N ALA A 121 3.33 1.72 -13.54
CA ALA A 121 2.02 1.40 -13.00
C ALA A 121 0.99 1.21 -14.12
N ALA A 122 0.95 2.09 -15.13
CA ALA A 122 0.07 1.94 -16.28
C ALA A 122 0.37 0.65 -17.07
N LEU A 123 1.65 0.35 -17.32
CA LEU A 123 2.07 -0.89 -17.99
C LEU A 123 1.71 -2.15 -17.19
N PHE A 124 1.88 -2.10 -15.87
CA PHE A 124 1.52 -3.17 -14.96
C PHE A 124 0.02 -3.46 -14.98
N LEU A 125 -0.81 -2.42 -14.84
CA LEU A 125 -2.27 -2.54 -14.92
C LEU A 125 -2.74 -3.01 -16.30
N ALA A 126 -2.15 -2.52 -17.39
CA ALA A 126 -2.46 -2.98 -18.74
C ALA A 126 -2.12 -4.47 -18.93
N SER A 127 -0.96 -4.90 -18.42
CA SER A 127 -0.52 -6.30 -18.48
C SER A 127 -1.47 -7.21 -17.70
N ILE A 128 -1.88 -6.81 -16.49
CA ILE A 128 -2.89 -7.56 -15.72
C ILE A 128 -4.20 -7.63 -16.49
N GLY A 129 -4.65 -6.53 -17.10
CA GLY A 129 -5.86 -6.52 -17.93
C GLY A 129 -5.79 -7.52 -19.08
N MET A 130 -4.62 -7.71 -19.71
CA MET A 130 -4.42 -8.69 -20.77
C MET A 130 -4.38 -10.14 -20.25
N LEU A 131 -3.88 -10.36 -19.04
CA LEU A 131 -3.86 -11.67 -18.37
C LEU A 131 -5.27 -12.13 -17.95
N VAL A 132 -6.19 -11.19 -17.74
CA VAL A 132 -7.55 -11.47 -17.30
C VAL A 132 -8.38 -12.03 -18.45
N ASN A 133 -8.76 -13.30 -18.33
CA ASN A 133 -9.66 -13.95 -19.29
C ASN A 133 -11.13 -13.59 -19.00
N VAL A 134 -11.70 -12.68 -19.80
CA VAL A 134 -13.09 -12.22 -19.66
C VAL A 134 -14.10 -13.36 -19.78
N HIS A 135 -13.85 -14.35 -20.64
CA HIS A 135 -14.75 -15.50 -20.83
C HIS A 135 -14.81 -16.37 -19.57
N PHE A 136 -13.66 -16.61 -18.93
CA PHE A 136 -13.59 -17.35 -17.67
C PHE A 136 -14.30 -16.59 -16.53
N LEU A 137 -14.11 -15.27 -16.45
CA LEU A 137 -14.78 -14.43 -15.45
C LEU A 137 -16.30 -14.47 -15.60
N TRP A 138 -16.81 -14.40 -16.84
CA TRP A 138 -18.24 -14.41 -17.12
C TRP A 138 -18.88 -15.74 -16.72
N THR A 139 -18.18 -16.85 -17.00
CA THR A 139 -18.65 -18.20 -16.66
C THR A 139 -18.68 -18.46 -15.15
N HIS A 140 -17.85 -17.76 -14.38
CA HIS A 140 -17.74 -17.91 -12.92
C HIS A 140 -18.06 -16.62 -12.15
N VAL A 141 -18.94 -15.79 -12.70
CA VAL A 141 -19.27 -14.48 -12.13
C VAL A 141 -19.83 -14.60 -10.71
N ASP A 142 -20.60 -15.65 -10.43
CA ASP A 142 -21.20 -15.88 -9.11
C ASP A 142 -20.15 -16.06 -8.02
N ILE A 143 -19.14 -16.90 -8.30
CA ILE A 143 -18.04 -17.20 -7.38
C ILE A 143 -17.18 -15.94 -7.19
N LEU A 144 -16.94 -15.21 -8.28
CA LEU A 144 -16.12 -14.01 -8.24
C LEU A 144 -16.79 -12.90 -7.44
N LEU A 145 -18.07 -12.64 -7.67
CA LEU A 145 -18.82 -11.61 -6.95
C LEU A 145 -18.90 -11.94 -5.45
N THR A 146 -19.17 -13.21 -5.13
CA THR A 146 -19.16 -13.71 -3.75
C THR A 146 -17.80 -13.51 -3.09
N SER A 147 -16.70 -13.83 -3.80
CA SER A 147 -15.33 -13.66 -3.32
C SER A 147 -15.01 -12.19 -3.03
N VAL A 148 -15.37 -11.27 -3.93
CA VAL A 148 -15.13 -9.83 -3.74
C VAL A 148 -15.91 -9.29 -2.54
N ILE A 149 -17.20 -9.61 -2.44
CA ILE A 149 -18.04 -9.19 -1.30
C ILE A 149 -17.48 -9.75 0.01
N LEU A 150 -17.10 -11.02 0.02
CA LEU A 150 -16.54 -11.68 1.19
C LEU A 150 -15.25 -10.99 1.65
N VAL A 151 -14.31 -10.71 0.73
CA VAL A 151 -13.06 -10.02 1.06
C VAL A 151 -13.31 -8.63 1.62
N ILE A 152 -14.22 -7.86 1.02
CA ILE A 152 -14.58 -6.52 1.50
C ILE A 152 -15.17 -6.60 2.91
N ILE A 153 -16.12 -7.50 3.17
CA ILE A 153 -16.77 -7.64 4.48
C ILE A 153 -15.76 -8.07 5.54
N ILE A 154 -14.95 -9.09 5.27
CA ILE A 154 -13.95 -9.60 6.21
C ILE A 154 -12.95 -8.49 6.55
N LYS A 155 -12.38 -7.83 5.55
CA LYS A 155 -11.36 -6.80 5.77
C LYS A 155 -11.93 -5.59 6.52
N THR A 156 -13.12 -5.14 6.15
CA THR A 156 -13.83 -4.07 6.86
C THR A 156 -14.07 -4.43 8.32
N THR A 157 -14.55 -5.65 8.59
CA THR A 157 -14.89 -6.12 9.94
C THR A 157 -13.64 -6.21 10.83
N ILE A 158 -12.55 -6.80 10.31
CA ILE A 158 -11.29 -6.92 11.03
C ILE A 158 -10.75 -5.54 11.38
N VAL A 159 -10.64 -4.64 10.38
CA VAL A 159 -10.10 -3.30 10.59
C VAL A 159 -10.97 -2.49 11.56
N THR A 160 -12.30 -2.54 11.41
CA THR A 160 -13.23 -1.84 12.32
C THR A 160 -13.07 -2.35 13.75
N THR A 161 -12.93 -3.66 13.95
CA THR A 161 -12.74 -4.27 15.27
C THR A 161 -11.43 -3.83 15.90
N VAL A 162 -10.34 -3.83 15.12
CA VAL A 162 -9.02 -3.38 15.56
C VAL A 162 -9.06 -1.90 15.97
N VAL A 163 -9.59 -1.03 15.11
CA VAL A 163 -9.67 0.42 15.38
C VAL A 163 -10.55 0.72 16.60
N LYS A 164 -11.64 -0.03 16.78
CA LYS A 164 -12.48 0.07 17.99
C LYS A 164 -11.74 -0.39 19.25
N GLY A 165 -10.88 -1.41 19.14
CA GLY A 165 -10.01 -1.87 20.23
C GLY A 165 -9.01 -0.79 20.69
N PHE A 166 -8.61 0.12 19.81
CA PHE A 166 -7.79 1.29 20.14
C PHE A 166 -8.59 2.46 20.74
N GLY A 167 -9.89 2.31 20.97
CA GLY A 167 -10.73 3.32 21.64
C GLY A 167 -11.28 4.43 20.75
N TYR A 168 -11.19 4.28 19.41
CA TYR A 168 -11.78 5.24 18.48
C TYR A 168 -13.31 5.10 18.39
N SER A 169 -13.99 6.18 18.00
CA SER A 169 -15.45 6.18 17.81
C SER A 169 -15.87 5.15 16.75
N ASN A 170 -17.06 4.58 16.90
CA ASN A 170 -17.61 3.63 15.90
C ASN A 170 -17.64 4.25 14.49
N LYS A 171 -17.81 5.59 14.37
CA LYS A 171 -17.83 6.29 13.07
C LYS A 171 -16.47 6.23 12.41
N THR A 172 -15.45 6.61 13.15
CA THR A 172 -14.06 6.57 12.69
C THR A 172 -13.64 5.14 12.37
N ALA A 173 -14.00 4.17 13.22
CA ALA A 173 -13.65 2.77 13.02
C ALA A 173 -14.26 2.21 11.72
N LEU A 174 -15.54 2.48 11.46
CA LEU A 174 -16.22 2.00 10.26
C LEU A 174 -15.74 2.73 9.00
N LEU A 175 -15.47 4.04 9.09
CA LEU A 175 -14.90 4.81 7.99
C LEU A 175 -13.52 4.26 7.59
N VAL A 176 -12.62 4.06 8.56
CA VAL A 176 -11.29 3.49 8.33
C VAL A 176 -11.40 2.05 7.81
N GLY A 177 -12.33 1.26 8.35
CA GLY A 177 -12.62 -0.10 7.89
C GLY A 177 -12.97 -0.16 6.41
N ILE A 178 -13.89 0.70 5.96
CA ILE A 178 -14.31 0.75 4.55
C ILE A 178 -13.19 1.31 3.67
N SER A 179 -12.48 2.36 4.12
CA SER A 179 -11.38 2.95 3.35
C SER A 179 -10.23 1.97 3.13
N LEU A 180 -10.00 1.03 4.05
CA LEU A 180 -8.97 -0.01 3.93
C LEU A 180 -9.48 -1.32 3.31
N ALA A 181 -10.76 -1.42 2.95
CA ALA A 181 -11.36 -2.66 2.44
C ALA A 181 -10.81 -3.08 1.05
N GLN A 182 -10.23 -2.15 0.30
CA GLN A 182 -9.66 -2.39 -1.03
C GLN A 182 -8.45 -3.33 -0.97
N ILE A 183 -8.35 -4.23 -1.95
CA ILE A 183 -7.14 -5.02 -2.17
C ILE A 183 -6.12 -4.12 -2.91
N GLY A 184 -4.92 -3.95 -2.35
CA GLY A 184 -3.87 -3.09 -2.96
C GLY A 184 -3.16 -3.75 -4.15
N GLU A 185 -2.46 -2.95 -4.94
CA GLU A 185 -1.70 -3.37 -6.14
C GLU A 185 -0.63 -4.43 -5.84
N PHE A 186 -0.09 -4.44 -4.62
CA PHE A 186 0.88 -5.44 -4.17
C PHE A 186 0.32 -6.87 -4.17
N ALA A 187 -1.00 -7.04 -4.05
CA ALA A 187 -1.63 -8.36 -4.08
C ALA A 187 -1.45 -9.04 -5.45
N PHE A 188 -1.45 -8.29 -6.54
CA PHE A 188 -1.17 -8.83 -7.88
C PHE A 188 0.26 -9.33 -8.01
N VAL A 189 1.21 -8.57 -7.45
CA VAL A 189 2.62 -8.95 -7.49
C VAL A 189 2.85 -10.22 -6.67
N LEU A 190 2.27 -10.29 -5.46
CA LEU A 190 2.28 -11.49 -4.62
C LEU A 190 1.66 -12.70 -5.33
N LEU A 191 0.51 -12.51 -5.97
CA LEU A 191 -0.20 -13.56 -6.67
C LEU A 191 0.58 -14.10 -7.87
N SER A 192 1.18 -13.21 -8.66
CA SER A 192 2.08 -13.57 -9.76
C SER A 192 3.28 -14.38 -9.27
N ARG A 193 3.90 -13.95 -8.16
CA ARG A 193 5.03 -14.69 -7.56
C ARG A 193 4.61 -16.06 -7.04
N ALA A 194 3.49 -16.14 -6.33
CA ALA A 194 2.94 -17.40 -5.82
C ALA A 194 2.60 -18.39 -6.96
N SER A 195 2.10 -17.88 -8.10
CA SER A 195 1.89 -18.68 -9.31
C SER A 195 3.20 -19.17 -9.93
N ASN A 196 4.24 -18.32 -10.01
CA ASN A 196 5.56 -18.71 -10.53
C ASN A 196 6.22 -19.81 -9.68
N LEU A 197 5.99 -19.78 -8.37
CA LEU A 197 6.45 -20.81 -7.44
C LEU A 197 5.54 -22.06 -7.42
N HIS A 198 4.52 -22.14 -8.28
CA HIS A 198 3.55 -23.24 -8.36
C HIS A 198 2.78 -23.51 -7.05
N LEU A 199 2.64 -22.53 -6.15
CA LEU A 199 1.83 -22.68 -4.93
C LEU A 199 0.33 -22.65 -5.22
N ILE A 200 -0.07 -22.12 -6.38
CA ILE A 200 -1.45 -21.83 -6.72
C ILE A 200 -1.79 -22.49 -8.05
N GLU A 201 -2.88 -23.25 -8.07
CA GLU A 201 -3.40 -23.85 -9.29
C GLU A 201 -3.92 -22.78 -10.26
N GLY A 202 -3.75 -22.99 -11.57
CA GLY A 202 -4.06 -21.97 -12.60
C GLY A 202 -5.49 -21.43 -12.51
N LYS A 203 -6.47 -22.29 -12.18
CA LYS A 203 -7.87 -21.87 -11.98
C LYS A 203 -8.04 -20.89 -10.82
N LEU A 204 -7.33 -21.14 -9.71
CA LEU A 204 -7.36 -20.31 -8.51
C LEU A 204 -6.60 -18.99 -8.75
N TYR A 205 -5.51 -19.03 -9.51
CA TYR A 205 -4.79 -17.84 -9.96
C TYR A 205 -5.70 -16.88 -10.75
N LEU A 206 -6.42 -17.37 -11.77
CA LEU A 206 -7.35 -16.54 -12.55
C LEU A 206 -8.48 -15.96 -11.68
N LEU A 207 -9.01 -16.75 -10.74
CA LEU A 207 -10.08 -16.30 -9.85
C LEU A 207 -9.61 -15.20 -8.88
N LEU A 208 -8.44 -15.35 -8.26
CA LEU A 208 -7.86 -14.36 -7.36
C LEU A 208 -7.43 -13.10 -8.10
N LEU A 209 -6.88 -13.25 -9.31
CA LEU A 209 -6.50 -12.13 -10.17
C LEU A 209 -7.74 -11.30 -10.53
N GLY A 210 -8.81 -11.97 -10.96
CA GLY A 210 -10.11 -11.34 -11.26
C GLY A 210 -10.74 -10.67 -10.04
N THR A 211 -10.72 -11.34 -8.88
CA THR A 211 -11.23 -10.77 -7.62
C THR A 211 -10.48 -9.49 -7.24
N THR A 212 -9.14 -9.50 -7.36
CA THR A 212 -8.30 -8.34 -7.05
C THR A 212 -8.55 -7.19 -8.02
N ALA A 213 -8.61 -7.47 -9.32
CA ALA A 213 -8.92 -6.47 -10.34
C ALA A 213 -10.32 -5.86 -10.14
N LEU A 214 -11.34 -6.69 -9.90
CA LEU A 214 -12.69 -6.19 -9.67
C LEU A 214 -12.78 -5.38 -8.37
N SER A 215 -12.06 -5.77 -7.32
CA SER A 215 -11.96 -5.00 -6.08
C SER A 215 -11.38 -3.59 -6.32
N LEU A 216 -10.29 -3.48 -7.09
CA LEU A 216 -9.71 -2.18 -7.45
C LEU A 216 -10.68 -1.29 -8.24
N VAL A 217 -11.38 -1.86 -9.23
CA VAL A 217 -12.38 -1.12 -10.04
C VAL A 217 -13.59 -0.72 -9.20
N THR A 218 -14.00 -1.58 -8.26
CA THR A 218 -15.16 -1.32 -7.38
C THR A 218 -14.83 -0.29 -6.30
N THR A 219 -13.57 -0.14 -5.92
CA THR A 219 -13.17 0.76 -4.83
C THR A 219 -13.59 2.22 -5.01
N PRO A 220 -13.34 2.92 -6.14
CA PRO A 220 -13.81 4.29 -6.31
C PRO A 220 -15.35 4.40 -6.22
N LEU A 221 -16.09 3.34 -6.56
CA LEU A 221 -17.54 3.28 -6.35
C LEU A 221 -17.89 3.16 -4.87
N VAL A 222 -17.18 2.31 -4.12
CA VAL A 222 -17.35 2.20 -2.66
C VAL A 222 -17.08 3.54 -1.98
N PHE A 223 -16.01 4.25 -2.35
CA PHE A 223 -15.69 5.57 -1.81
C PHE A 223 -16.81 6.62 -2.05
N LYS A 224 -17.49 6.57 -3.19
CA LYS A 224 -18.66 7.42 -3.44
C LYS A 224 -19.87 7.06 -2.58
N VAL A 225 -19.97 5.79 -2.15
CA VAL A 225 -21.08 5.28 -1.34
C VAL A 225 -20.82 5.45 0.17
N ILE A 226 -19.56 5.64 0.60
CA ILE A 226 -19.19 5.98 2.00
C ILE A 226 -20.11 7.05 2.63
N PRO A 227 -20.33 8.24 2.02
CA PRO A 227 -21.21 9.24 2.63
C PRO A 227 -22.65 8.74 2.82
N ALA A 228 -23.17 7.91 1.90
CA ALA A 228 -24.49 7.31 2.03
C ALA A 228 -24.55 6.26 3.16
N VAL A 229 -23.49 5.47 3.35
CA VAL A 229 -23.37 4.48 4.43
C VAL A 229 -23.23 5.17 5.79
N VAL A 230 -22.48 6.26 5.87
CA VAL A 230 -22.40 7.08 7.09
C VAL A 230 -23.76 7.68 7.41
N HIS A 231 -24.47 8.21 6.41
CA HIS A 231 -25.82 8.77 6.59
C HIS A 231 -26.85 7.72 7.02
N LEU A 232 -26.76 6.51 6.47
CA LEU A 232 -27.60 5.37 6.86
C LEU A 232 -27.27 4.86 8.26
N GLY A 233 -25.99 4.85 8.66
CA GLY A 233 -25.56 4.51 10.03
C GLY A 233 -26.01 5.53 11.08
N VAL A 234 -26.12 6.81 10.70
CA VAL A 234 -26.73 7.86 11.53
C VAL A 234 -28.24 7.64 11.66
N LEU A 235 -28.91 7.22 10.58
CA LEU A 235 -30.36 6.96 10.55
C LEU A 235 -30.76 5.70 11.34
N LEU A 236 -29.93 4.67 11.33
CA LEU A 236 -30.09 3.44 12.14
C LEU A 236 -29.73 3.63 13.63
N ARG A 237 -29.47 4.86 14.08
CA ARG A 237 -29.22 5.22 15.50
C ARG A 237 -28.04 4.46 16.15
N TRP A 238 -27.17 3.87 15.33
CA TRP A 238 -25.92 3.21 15.74
C TRP A 238 -24.82 4.23 16.08
N PHE A 239 -25.08 5.48 15.72
CA PHE A 239 -24.24 6.63 15.95
C PHE A 239 -24.95 7.65 16.82
N SER A 240 -24.33 8.01 17.94
CA SER A 240 -24.70 9.23 18.66
C SER A 240 -24.51 10.42 17.73
N PRO A 241 -25.44 11.39 17.67
CA PRO A 241 -25.26 12.60 16.87
C PRO A 241 -23.99 13.32 17.34
N ASP A 242 -23.11 13.72 16.42
CA ASP A 242 -21.87 14.41 16.77
C ASP A 242 -22.20 15.83 17.24
N THR A 243 -22.39 16.03 18.54
CA THR A 243 -22.46 17.37 19.15
C THR A 243 -21.11 18.07 19.25
N VAL A 244 -20.05 17.53 18.63
CA VAL A 244 -18.66 18.02 18.81
C VAL A 244 -18.16 18.82 17.60
N MET A 245 -18.58 18.50 16.37
CA MET A 245 -18.15 19.24 15.17
C MET A 245 -18.91 20.56 15.00
N GLU A 246 -20.20 20.60 15.32
CA GLU A 246 -21.00 21.84 15.22
C GLU A 246 -20.56 22.90 16.25
N LYS A 247 -20.14 22.47 17.45
CA LYS A 247 -19.72 23.38 18.52
C LYS A 247 -18.36 24.06 18.23
N GLY A 248 -17.47 23.39 17.50
CA GLY A 248 -16.17 23.95 17.11
C GLY A 248 -16.28 25.03 16.02
N GLU A 249 -17.16 24.84 15.03
CA GLU A 249 -17.42 25.85 14.00
C GLU A 249 -18.25 27.03 14.53
N ILE A 250 -19.22 26.78 15.42
CA ILE A 250 -20.01 27.86 16.05
C ILE A 250 -19.11 28.75 16.94
N ILE A 251 -18.24 28.16 17.79
CA ILE A 251 -17.31 28.94 18.64
C ILE A 251 -16.29 29.73 17.80
N ARG A 252 -15.83 29.17 16.67
CA ARG A 252 -14.88 29.86 15.78
C ARG A 252 -15.56 30.99 15.01
N SER A 253 -16.82 30.83 14.61
CA SER A 253 -17.64 31.86 13.97
C SER A 253 -18.00 32.99 14.93
N GLU A 254 -18.38 32.69 16.18
CA GLU A 254 -18.62 33.71 17.21
C GLU A 254 -17.35 34.48 17.56
N SER A 255 -16.21 33.80 17.74
CA SER A 255 -14.92 34.45 18.01
C SER A 255 -14.47 35.37 16.86
N ALA A 256 -14.72 34.98 15.61
CA ALA A 256 -14.42 35.80 14.44
C ALA A 256 -15.35 37.02 14.34
N LYS A 257 -16.66 36.85 14.60
CA LYS A 257 -17.61 37.97 14.66
C LYS A 257 -17.30 38.95 15.78
N GLN A 258 -16.90 38.47 16.96
CA GLN A 258 -16.54 39.31 18.10
C GLN A 258 -15.29 40.17 17.83
N ARG A 259 -14.28 39.61 17.14
CA ARG A 259 -13.09 40.36 16.71
C ARG A 259 -13.41 41.43 15.66
N MET A 260 -14.28 41.12 14.69
CA MET A 260 -14.72 42.09 13.68
C MET A 260 -15.49 43.27 14.30
N ILE A 261 -16.34 43.03 15.29
CA ILE A 261 -17.11 44.08 15.99
C ILE A 261 -16.18 44.98 16.84
N LEU A 262 -15.14 44.42 17.47
CA LEU A 262 -14.15 45.21 18.21
C LEU A 262 -13.32 46.12 17.28
N MET A 263 -12.98 45.63 16.08
CA MET A 263 -12.23 46.41 15.09
C MET A 263 -13.07 47.54 14.48
N SER A 264 -14.37 47.33 14.25
CA SER A 264 -15.25 48.41 13.73
C SER A 264 -15.53 49.50 14.78
N ARG A 265 -15.52 49.15 16.07
CA ARG A 265 -15.67 50.13 17.17
C ARG A 265 -14.43 50.99 17.39
N GLN A 266 -13.24 50.47 17.12
CA GLN A 266 -12.00 51.27 17.17
C GLN A 266 -11.87 52.26 16.01
N SER A 267 -12.40 51.91 14.83
CA SER A 267 -12.39 52.81 13.66
C SER A 267 -13.33 54.01 13.76
N HIS A 268 -14.25 54.02 14.73
CA HIS A 268 -15.25 55.08 14.89
C HIS A 268 -14.91 56.09 16.00
N ASN A 269 -13.79 55.87 16.73
CA ASN A 269 -13.36 56.67 17.88
C ASN A 269 -11.95 57.28 17.70
N SER A 270 -11.49 57.41 16.46
CA SER A 270 -10.26 58.09 16.06
C SER A 270 -10.54 59.15 15.01
#